data_AF-A0AAV2PKJ9-F1
#
_entry.id   AF-A0AAV2PKJ9-F1
#
_cell.length_a   1.000
_cell.length_b   1.000
_cell.length_c   1.000
_cell.angle_alpha   90.00
_cell.angle_beta   90.00
_cell.angle_gamma   90.00
#
_symmetry.space_group_name_H-M   'P 1'
#
loop_
_entity.id
_entity.type
_entity.pdbx_description
1 polymer ?
#
loop_
_entity_poly.entity_id
_entity_poly.type
_entity_poly.pdbx_seq_one_letter_code
_entity_poly.pdbx_strand_id
1 'polypeptide(L)'
;FIWKRNGKLEGLICIYVDDFLWAGNATFKKCVIDELQKQFLIGSSASESFTYVGLRIKSFSDGITIDQTQYASSLVPVTISSARNMQRESTVRIGEDSLSH
;
A
#
# COMPACT_ATOMS: atom_id res chain seq x y z
N PHE A 1 11.59 -11.42 2.29
CA PHE A 1 12.69 -12.42 2.29
C PHE A 1 14.00 -11.75 2.67
N ILE A 2 14.84 -12.43 3.45
CA ILE A 2 16.14 -11.93 3.88
C ILE A 2 17.24 -12.86 3.35
N TRP A 3 18.26 -12.30 2.70
CA TRP A 3 19.38 -13.04 2.17
C TRP A 3 20.62 -12.87 3.06
N LYS A 4 21.15 -14.01 3.51
CA LYS A 4 22.33 -14.07 4.38
C LYS A 4 23.42 -14.91 3.74
N ARG A 5 24.67 -14.49 3.92
CA ARG A 5 25.86 -15.28 3.60
C ARG A 5 26.81 -15.25 4.79
N ASN A 6 27.37 -16.41 5.12
CA ASN A 6 28.28 -16.58 6.26
C ASN A 6 27.72 -15.98 7.57
N GLY A 7 26.41 -16.14 7.79
CA GLY A 7 25.70 -15.59 8.96
C GLY A 7 25.40 -14.08 8.90
N LYS A 8 25.92 -13.34 7.92
CA LYS A 8 25.74 -11.89 7.78
C LYS A 8 24.56 -11.56 6.86
N LEU A 9 23.76 -10.57 7.25
CA LEU A 9 22.73 -9.96 6.40
C LEU A 9 23.40 -9.20 5.25
N GLU A 10 23.10 -9.59 4.01
CA GLU A 10 23.64 -8.94 2.81
C GLU A 10 22.56 -8.29 1.94
N GLY A 11 21.30 -8.69 2.09
CA GLY A 11 20.18 -8.02 1.45
C GLY A 11 18.82 -8.54 1.89
N LEU A 12 17.79 -7.86 1.44
CA LEU A 12 16.39 -8.19 1.63
C LEU A 12 15.61 -7.84 0.37
N ILE A 13 14.52 -8.55 0.17
CA ILE A 13 13.52 -8.25 -0.86
C ILE A 13 12.13 -8.47 -0.28
N CYS A 14 11.25 -7.53 -0.56
CA CYS A 14 9.83 -7.54 -0.31
C CYS A 14 9.13 -7.55 -1.67
N ILE A 15 8.12 -8.39 -1.81
CA ILE A 15 7.37 -8.56 -3.05
C ILE A 15 5.90 -8.34 -2.69
N TYR A 16 5.25 -7.43 -3.40
CA TYR A 16 3.81 -7.19 -3.27
C TYR A 16 3.19 -7.19 -4.65
N VAL A 17 2.49 -8.27 -4.99
CA VAL A 17 1.93 -8.51 -6.33
C VAL A 17 3.03 -8.32 -7.40
N ASP A 18 2.93 -7.27 -8.22
CA ASP A 18 3.84 -6.99 -9.33
C ASP A 18 5.01 -6.08 -8.93
N ASP A 19 5.03 -5.57 -7.68
CA ASP A 19 6.05 -4.62 -7.21
C ASP A 19 7.14 -5.29 -6.37
N PHE A 20 8.39 -5.04 -6.76
CA PHE A 20 9.59 -5.44 -6.03
C PHE A 20 10.18 -4.27 -5.25
N LEU A 21 10.39 -4.45 -3.95
CA LEU A 21 11.17 -3.55 -3.10
C LEU A 21 12.36 -4.32 -2.54
N TRP A 22 13.58 -3.83 -2.76
CA TRP A 22 14.77 -4.51 -2.27
C TRP A 22 15.81 -3.53 -1.74
N ALA A 23 16.65 -4.02 -0.84
CA ALA A 23 17.82 -3.32 -0.33
C ALA A 23 18.94 -4.33 -0.06
N GLY A 24 20.19 -3.98 -0.35
CA GLY A 24 21.30 -4.88 -0.11
C GLY A 24 22.59 -4.39 -0.74
N ASN A 25 23.65 -5.17 -0.53
CA ASN A 25 24.96 -4.87 -1.10
C ASN A 25 25.03 -5.23 -2.60
N ALA A 26 26.15 -4.88 -3.23
CA ALA A 26 26.40 -5.18 -4.64
C ALA A 26 26.36 -6.69 -4.96
N THR A 27 26.75 -7.54 -4.02
CA THR A 27 26.70 -9.00 -4.19
C THR A 27 25.26 -9.50 -4.26
N PHE A 28 24.39 -9.07 -3.34
CA PHE A 28 22.97 -9.41 -3.36
C PHE A 28 22.30 -8.91 -4.64
N LYS A 29 22.60 -7.68 -5.05
CA LYS A 29 22.11 -7.15 -6.34
C LYS A 29 22.49 -8.08 -7.49
N LYS A 30 23.77 -8.41 -7.63
CA LYS A 30 24.26 -9.23 -8.75
C LYS A 30 23.73 -10.66 -8.73
N CYS A 31 23.69 -11.30 -7.56
CA CYS A 31 23.35 -12.71 -7.44
C CYS A 31 21.85 -12.98 -7.40
N VAL A 32 21.04 -12.00 -6.96
CA VAL A 32 19.61 -12.20 -6.73
C VAL A 32 18.79 -11.25 -7.59
N ILE A 33 18.99 -9.94 -7.46
CA ILE A 33 18.14 -8.95 -8.12
C ILE A 33 18.32 -9.01 -9.64
N ASP A 34 19.55 -9.04 -10.13
CA ASP A 34 19.82 -9.05 -11.57
C ASP A 34 19.30 -10.34 -12.24
N GLU A 35 19.30 -11.47 -11.53
CA GLU A 35 18.70 -12.71 -12.04
C GLU A 35 17.17 -12.64 -12.04
N LEU A 36 16.55 -12.05 -11.03
CA LEU A 36 15.10 -11.79 -11.02
C LEU A 36 14.71 -10.87 -12.19
N GLN A 37 15.46 -9.80 -12.42
CA GLN A 37 15.18 -8.86 -13.52
C GLN A 37 15.28 -9.50 -14.91
N LYS A 38 15.98 -10.62 -15.06
CA LYS A 38 15.99 -11.40 -16.32
C LYS A 38 14.75 -12.27 -16.49
N GLN A 39 14.13 -12.71 -15.39
CA GLN A 39 12.96 -13.59 -15.41
C GLN A 39 11.64 -12.82 -15.49
N PHE A 40 11.60 -11.59 -14.95
CA PHE A 40 10.40 -10.76 -14.89
C PHE A 40 10.51 -9.55 -15.83
N LEU A 41 9.41 -9.19 -16.49
CA LEU A 41 9.33 -7.96 -17.27
C LEU A 41 9.25 -6.76 -16.33
N ILE A 42 10.37 -6.09 -16.11
CA ILE A 42 10.43 -4.90 -15.25
C ILE A 42 10.02 -3.67 -16.06
N GLY A 43 8.81 -3.16 -15.81
CA GLY A 43 8.30 -1.97 -16.51
C GLY A 43 9.00 -0.67 -16.12
N SER A 44 9.37 -0.52 -14.85
CA SER A 44 10.12 0.63 -14.35
C SER A 44 10.96 0.26 -13.13
N SER A 45 12.01 1.04 -12.86
CA SER A 45 12.81 0.92 -11.65
C SER A 45 13.21 2.30 -11.15
N ALA A 46 13.27 2.45 -9.83
CA ALA A 46 13.68 3.69 -9.18
C ALA A 46 14.48 3.37 -7.92
N SER A 47 15.36 4.30 -7.55
CA SER A 47 16.18 4.24 -6.34
C SER A 47 16.17 5.60 -5.65
N GLU A 48 16.59 5.63 -4.38
CA GLU A 48 16.73 6.84 -3.54
C GLU A 48 15.45 7.59 -3.19
N SER A 49 14.52 7.80 -4.13
CA SER A 49 13.23 8.45 -3.85
C SER A 49 12.16 7.91 -4.79
N PHE A 50 11.21 7.15 -4.26
CA PHE A 50 10.17 6.50 -5.04
C PHE A 50 8.91 6.24 -4.19
N THR A 51 7.80 5.91 -4.86
CA THR A 51 6.56 5.49 -4.19
C THR A 51 6.39 3.99 -4.35
N TYR A 52 6.20 3.28 -3.23
CA TYR A 52 5.95 1.85 -3.19
C TYR A 52 4.64 1.60 -2.44
N VAL A 53 3.63 1.08 -3.14
CA VAL A 53 2.30 0.77 -2.56
C VAL A 53 1.71 1.97 -1.79
N GLY A 54 1.82 3.17 -2.37
CA GLY A 54 1.32 4.41 -1.76
C GLY A 54 2.21 5.03 -0.66
N LEU A 55 3.29 4.36 -0.26
CA LEU A 55 4.30 4.90 0.65
C LEU A 55 5.39 5.61 -0.15
N ARG A 56 5.63 6.89 0.13
CA ARG A 56 6.80 7.59 -0.39
C ARG A 56 8.00 7.20 0.46
N ILE A 57 8.98 6.57 -0.16
CA ILE A 57 10.24 6.13 0.46
C ILE A 57 11.35 7.02 -0.07
N LYS A 58 12.13 7.61 0.84
CA LYS A 58 13.38 8.28 0.51
C LYS A 58 14.53 7.71 1.32
N SER A 59 15.62 7.37 0.65
CA SER A 59 16.84 6.85 1.25
C SER A 59 17.91 7.93 1.29
N PHE A 60 18.62 7.96 2.42
CA PHE A 60 19.75 8.83 2.69
C PHE A 60 20.95 7.98 3.10
N SER A 61 22.11 8.61 3.30
CA SER A 61 23.31 7.89 3.74
C SER A 61 23.18 7.29 5.14
N ASP A 62 22.34 7.86 6.00
CA ASP A 62 22.19 7.51 7.41
C ASP A 62 20.85 6.83 7.75
N GLY A 63 19.94 6.70 6.78
CA GLY A 63 18.64 6.08 7.03
C GLY A 63 17.66 6.21 5.88
N ILE A 64 16.38 5.99 6.21
CA ILE A 64 15.27 6.15 5.29
C ILE A 64 14.15 6.94 5.94
N THR A 65 13.39 7.66 5.14
CA THR A 65 12.11 8.25 5.54
C THR A 65 10.99 7.58 4.76
N ILE A 66 9.86 7.36 5.45
CA ILE A 66 8.67 6.75 4.89
C ILE A 66 7.49 7.61 5.29
N ASP A 67 6.73 8.10 4.31
CA ASP A 67 5.56 8.95 4.57
C ASP A 67 4.43 8.74 3.54
N GLN A 68 3.23 9.21 3.88
CA GLN A 68 2.06 9.22 2.99
C GLN A 68 1.49 10.63 2.81
N THR A 69 2.34 11.66 2.90
CA THR A 69 1.89 13.06 2.93
C THR A 69 1.05 13.42 1.70
N GLN A 70 1.43 12.91 0.52
CA GLN A 70 0.69 13.14 -0.72
C GLN A 70 -0.71 12.51 -0.69
N TYR A 71 -0.82 11.29 -0.17
CA TYR A 71 -2.11 10.62 -0.03
C TYR A 71 -3.00 11.39 0.95
N ALA A 72 -2.49 11.73 2.14
CA ALA A 72 -3.22 12.49 3.15
C ALA A 72 -3.76 13.82 2.60
N SER A 73 -2.94 14.57 1.86
CA SER A 73 -3.34 15.83 1.22
C SER A 73 -4.36 15.67 0.09
N SER A 74 -4.47 14.48 -0.50
CA SER A 74 -5.42 14.19 -1.58
C SER A 74 -6.81 13.76 -1.10
N LEU A 75 -6.99 13.54 0.21
CA LEU A 75 -8.26 13.13 0.77
C LEU A 75 -9.30 14.25 0.65
N VAL A 76 -10.41 13.94 -0.01
CA VAL A 76 -11.59 14.80 -0.06
C VAL A 76 -12.54 14.39 1.05
N PRO A 77 -13.04 15.33 1.88
CA PRO A 77 -14.04 15.01 2.89
C PRO A 77 -15.26 14.32 2.27
N VAL A 78 -15.70 13.22 2.87
CA VAL A 78 -16.96 12.58 2.46
C VAL A 78 -18.11 13.45 2.94
N THR A 79 -18.68 14.24 2.04
CA THR A 79 -19.88 15.03 2.33
C THR A 79 -21.06 14.09 2.50
N ILE A 80 -21.43 13.80 3.75
CA ILE A 80 -22.69 13.12 4.04
C ILE A 80 -23.81 14.15 3.83
N SER A 81 -24.50 14.06 2.68
CA SER A 81 -25.71 14.87 2.48
C SER A 81 -26.74 14.52 3.55
N SER A 82 -27.24 15.55 4.24
CA SER A 82 -28.29 15.48 5.26
C SER A 82 -29.61 14.89 4.74
N ALA A 83 -29.74 14.73 3.41
CA ALA A 83 -30.86 14.06 2.75
C ALA A 83 -31.06 12.60 3.20
N ARG A 84 -30.02 11.90 3.67
CA ARG A 84 -30.16 10.55 4.24
C ARG A 84 -30.86 10.53 5.60
N ASN A 85 -30.82 11.62 6.36
CA ASN A 85 -31.51 11.71 7.65
C ASN A 85 -33.02 11.84 7.47
N MET A 86 -33.48 12.50 6.39
CA MET A 86 -34.90 12.64 6.08
C MET A 86 -35.57 11.35 5.56
N GLN A 87 -34.80 10.40 5.00
CA GLN A 87 -35.36 9.12 4.54
C GLN A 87 -35.53 8.07 5.66
N ARG A 88 -34.93 8.27 6.85
CA ARG A 88 -35.13 7.36 7.99
C ARG A 88 -36.47 7.56 8.69
N GLU A 89 -37.08 8.74 8.58
CA GLU A 89 -38.34 9.06 9.27
C GLU A 89 -39.61 8.67 8.50
N SER A 90 -39.51 8.23 7.24
CA SER A 90 -40.70 7.94 6.40
C SER A 90 -41.11 6.48 6.28
N THR A 91 -40.47 5.52 6.98
CA THR A 91 -40.86 4.08 6.89
C THR A 91 -41.05 3.38 8.24
N VAL A 92 -41.69 4.05 9.21
CA VAL A 92 -42.30 3.35 10.35
C VAL A 92 -43.72 3.87 10.54
N ARG A 93 -44.64 3.45 9.66
CA ARG A 93 -46.06 3.41 10.00
C ARG A 93 -46.41 1.95 10.25
N ILE A 94 -46.39 1.59 11.53
CA ILE A 94 -46.96 0.36 12.07
C ILE A 94 -48.44 0.35 11.71
N GLY A 95 -48.91 -0.79 11.19
CA GLY A 95 -50.31 -1.10 10.99
C GLY A 95 -50.55 -2.58 11.29
N GLU A 96 -50.30 -2.97 12.55
CA GLU A 96 -50.97 -4.13 13.13
C GLU A 96 -52.22 -3.66 13.88
N ASP A 97 -53.25 -4.50 13.79
CA ASP A 97 -54.53 -4.51 14.48
C ASP A 97 -55.65 -3.57 14.02
N SER A 98 -56.58 -4.14 13.24
CA SER A 98 -57.98 -4.24 13.66
C SER A 98 -58.78 -5.31 12.88
N LEU A 99 -59.08 -6.41 13.60
CA LEU A 99 -60.40 -7.04 13.75
C LEU A 99 -60.92 -8.02 12.66
N SER A 100 -60.86 -9.31 13.04
CA SER A 100 -62.00 -10.25 13.16
C SER A 100 -63.28 -9.99 12.34
N HIS A 101 -63.58 -10.89 11.40
CA HIS A 101 -64.66 -11.90 11.54
C HIS A 101 -64.67 -12.90 10.38
#